data_AF-A0A350IWM6-F1
#
_entry.id   AF-A0A350IWM6-F1
#
_cell.length_a   1.000
_cell.length_b   1.000
_cell.length_c   1.000
_cell.angle_alpha   90.00
_cell.angle_beta   90.00
_cell.angle_gamma   90.00
#
_symmetry.space_group_name_H-M   'P 1'
#
loop_
_entity.id
_entity.type
_entity.pdbx_description
1 polymer ?
#
loop_
_entity_poly.entity_id
_entity_poly.type
_entity_poly.pdbx_seq_one_letter_code
_entity_poly.pdbx_strand_id
1 'polypeptide(L)'
;MNKFMDTLVSVSAKLSQNRILNIIQSAFMLMLPVYMIGGFAALFNGIGIDVYQAFIASAGIKTVLSVIYQWTIGMIALYLSFLVAYRHAQTYKYSQSDIATGLASLICFLIVTPYIIPEEPYAPVSLPASWLG
;
A
#
# COMPACT_ATOMS: atom_id res chain seq x y z
N MET A 1 0.52 38.94 7.87
CA MET A 1 0.91 37.60 8.35
C MET A 1 -0.29 36.80 8.86
N ASN A 2 -1.16 37.39 9.70
CA ASN A 2 -2.32 36.67 10.27
C ASN A 2 -3.35 36.22 9.22
N LYS A 3 -3.76 37.09 8.27
CA LYS A 3 -4.68 36.70 7.18
C LYS A 3 -4.22 35.49 6.35
N PHE A 4 -2.91 35.34 6.15
CA PHE A 4 -2.34 34.20 5.42
C PHE A 4 -2.45 32.92 6.25
N MET A 5 -2.09 32.98 7.54
CA MET A 5 -2.28 31.86 8.47
C MET A 5 -3.76 31.49 8.60
N ASP A 6 -4.66 32.46 8.74
CA ASP A 6 -6.11 32.23 8.85
C ASP A 6 -6.67 31.55 7.58
N THR A 7 -6.17 31.95 6.40
CA THR A 7 -6.56 31.33 5.13
C THR A 7 -6.05 29.89 5.04
N LEU A 8 -4.80 29.63 5.43
CA LEU A 8 -4.23 28.28 5.46
C LEU A 8 -4.96 27.36 6.44
N VAL A 9 -5.32 27.88 7.62
CA VAL A 9 -6.10 27.13 8.61
C VAL A 9 -7.50 26.81 8.09
N SER A 10 -8.15 27.74 7.39
CA SER A 10 -9.47 27.48 6.78
C SER A 10 -9.39 26.43 5.67
N VAL A 11 -8.34 26.48 4.83
CA VAL A 11 -8.12 25.50 3.75
C VAL A 11 -7.81 24.12 4.32
N SER A 12 -6.93 24.02 5.33
CA SER A 12 -6.59 22.75 5.97
C SER A 12 -7.79 22.15 6.71
N ALA A 13 -8.62 22.97 7.35
CA ALA A 13 -9.85 22.52 7.98
C ALA A 13 -10.83 21.90 6.98
N LYS A 14 -11.01 22.54 5.81
CA LYS A 14 -11.87 21.99 4.73
C LYS A 14 -11.31 20.70 4.13
N LEU A 15 -9.99 20.62 3.97
CA LEU A 15 -9.32 19.43 3.47
C LEU A 15 -9.46 18.25 4.44
N SER A 16 -9.27 18.51 5.74
CA SER A 16 -9.40 17.53 6.81
C SER A 16 -10.85 17.07 7.01
N GLN A 17 -11.83 17.96 6.84
CA GLN A 17 -13.25 17.61 6.89
C GLN A 17 -13.73 16.77 5.70
N ASN A 18 -12.96 16.68 4.61
CA ASN A 18 -13.36 15.85 3.48
C ASN A 18 -13.34 14.38 3.88
N ARG A 19 -14.53 13.79 3.93
CA ARG A 19 -14.75 12.40 4.35
C ARG A 19 -13.95 11.39 3.51
N ILE A 20 -13.81 11.62 2.20
CA ILE A 20 -13.06 10.71 1.30
C ILE A 20 -11.57 10.77 1.62
N LEU A 21 -11.02 11.97 1.82
CA LEU A 21 -9.61 12.13 2.19
C LEU A 21 -9.33 11.50 3.57
N ASN A 22 -10.25 11.67 4.52
CA ASN A 22 -10.15 11.05 5.83
C ASN A 22 -10.19 9.51 5.76
N ILE A 23 -11.03 8.93 4.88
CA ILE A 23 -11.07 7.48 4.62
C ILE A 23 -9.71 6.99 4.10
N ILE A 24 -9.13 7.67 3.10
CA ILE A 24 -7.85 7.31 2.52
C ILE A 24 -6.74 7.41 3.58
N GLN A 25 -6.68 8.53 4.31
CA GLN A 25 -5.74 8.74 5.40
C GLN A 25 -5.84 7.62 6.45
N SER A 26 -7.07 7.25 6.83
CA SER A 26 -7.31 6.18 7.80
C SER A 26 -6.85 4.81 7.30
N ALA A 27 -6.90 4.55 5.99
CA ALA A 27 -6.37 3.33 5.40
C ALA A 27 -4.83 3.31 5.43
N PHE A 28 -4.17 4.44 5.13
CA PHE A 28 -2.71 4.57 5.29
C PHE A 28 -2.26 4.40 6.74
N MET A 29 -3.02 4.92 7.71
CA MET A 29 -2.72 4.75 9.13
C MET A 29 -2.83 3.28 9.58
N LEU A 30 -3.74 2.50 8.99
CA LEU A 30 -3.81 1.06 9.25
C LEU A 30 -2.60 0.29 8.70
N MET A 31 -2.00 0.76 7.62
CA MET A 31 -0.83 0.14 7.00
C MET A 31 0.50 0.51 7.66
N LEU A 32 0.52 1.49 8.57
CA LEU A 32 1.72 1.95 9.24
C LEU A 32 2.64 0.82 9.75
N PRO A 33 2.16 -0.21 10.50
CA PRO A 33 3.01 -1.30 10.96
C PRO A 33 3.64 -2.09 9.80
N VAL A 34 2.92 -2.30 8.70
CA VAL A 34 3.42 -3.01 7.52
C VAL A 34 4.52 -2.21 6.84
N TYR A 35 4.33 -0.90 6.69
CA TYR A 35 5.35 0.01 6.14
C TYR A 35 6.60 0.07 7.00
N MET A 36 6.45 0.06 8.33
CA MET A 36 7.60 0.04 9.23
C MET A 36 8.44 -1.22 9.00
N ILE A 37 7.82 -2.39 8.94
CA ILE A 37 8.54 -3.67 8.72
C ILE A 37 9.24 -3.66 7.35
N GLY A 38 8.53 -3.27 6.29
CA GLY A 38 9.11 -3.18 4.95
C GLY A 38 10.23 -2.15 4.84
N GLY A 39 10.06 -1.01 5.52
CA GLY A 39 11.04 0.06 5.58
C GLY A 39 12.32 -0.36 6.29
N PHE A 40 12.22 -1.13 7.38
CA PHE A 40 13.41 -1.73 8.02
C PHE A 40 14.11 -2.68 7.06
N ALA A 41 13.37 -3.58 6.40
CA ALA A 41 13.97 -4.52 5.44
C ALA A 41 14.69 -3.80 4.28
N ALA A 42 14.07 -2.74 3.74
CA ALA A 42 14.69 -1.88 2.72
C ALA A 42 15.95 -1.19 3.24
N LEU A 43 15.88 -0.59 4.43
CA LEU A 43 16.97 0.15 5.04
C LEU A 43 18.18 -0.76 5.27
N PHE A 44 17.98 -1.91 5.90
CA PHE A 44 19.06 -2.86 6.16
C PHE A 44 19.64 -3.41 4.85
N ASN A 45 18.82 -3.65 3.82
CA ASN A 45 19.34 -4.11 2.52
C ASN A 45 20.11 -2.99 1.78
N GLY A 46 19.69 -1.73 1.95
CA GLY A 46 20.22 -0.55 1.27
C GLY A 46 21.47 0.07 1.89
N ILE A 47 22.03 -0.47 2.98
CA ILE A 47 23.26 0.06 3.59
C ILE A 47 24.43 -0.12 2.60
N GLY A 48 24.90 0.97 2.00
CA GLY A 48 25.93 0.99 0.96
C GLY A 48 27.38 0.78 1.43
N ILE A 49 27.59 0.02 2.50
CA ILE A 49 28.93 -0.32 3.00
C ILE A 49 29.36 -1.64 2.36
N ASP A 50 30.44 -1.66 1.58
CA ASP A 50 30.87 -2.83 0.79
C ASP A 50 31.10 -4.09 1.65
N VAL A 51 31.74 -3.94 2.80
CA VAL A 51 31.99 -5.05 3.75
C VAL A 51 30.68 -5.63 4.27
N TYR A 52 29.71 -4.77 4.57
CA TYR A 52 28.40 -5.19 5.03
C TYR A 52 27.61 -5.89 3.92
N GLN A 53 27.65 -5.35 2.68
CA GLN A 53 27.01 -5.96 1.51
C GLN A 53 27.56 -7.36 1.21
N ALA A 54 28.88 -7.54 1.29
CA ALA A 54 29.51 -8.85 1.13
C ALA A 54 29.10 -9.83 2.25
N PHE A 55 28.97 -9.35 3.49
CA PHE A 55 28.50 -10.16 4.62
C PHE A 55 27.05 -10.61 4.45
N ILE A 56 26.13 -9.69 4.15
CA ILE A 56 24.70 -10.06 3.99
C ILE A 56 24.44 -10.91 2.75
N ALA A 57 25.27 -10.78 1.71
CA ALA A 57 25.20 -11.62 0.51
C ALA A 57 25.69 -13.03 0.80
N SER A 58 26.86 -13.18 1.45
CA SER A 58 27.42 -14.50 1.81
C SER A 58 26.59 -15.23 2.86
N ALA A 59 25.96 -14.51 3.79
CA ALA A 59 25.06 -15.08 4.80
C ALA A 59 23.64 -15.38 4.28
N GLY A 60 23.28 -15.02 3.04
CA GLY A 60 21.93 -15.19 2.48
C GLY A 60 20.86 -14.25 3.06
N ILE A 61 21.24 -13.37 3.98
CA ILE A 61 20.36 -12.39 4.65
C ILE A 61 19.76 -11.43 3.62
N LYS A 62 20.53 -11.04 2.59
CA LYS A 62 20.08 -10.13 1.54
C LYS A 62 18.81 -10.60 0.83
N THR A 63 18.71 -11.91 0.57
CA THR A 63 17.54 -12.51 -0.07
C THR A 63 16.33 -12.45 0.87
N VAL A 64 16.51 -12.77 2.14
CA VAL A 64 15.43 -12.74 3.15
C VAL A 64 14.87 -11.32 3.29
N LEU A 65 15.74 -10.31 3.39
CA LEU A 65 15.32 -8.90 3.47
C LEU A 65 14.58 -8.45 2.20
N SER A 66 15.03 -8.91 1.03
CA SER A 66 14.36 -8.59 -0.24
C SER A 66 12.96 -9.22 -0.32
N VAL A 67 12.79 -10.45 0.18
CA VAL A 67 11.48 -11.10 0.26
C VAL A 67 10.55 -10.33 1.20
N ILE A 68 11.01 -9.96 2.39
CA ILE A 68 10.20 -9.17 3.34
C ILE A 68 9.76 -7.84 2.69
N TYR A 69 10.68 -7.14 2.02
CA TYR A 69 10.35 -5.91 1.29
C TYR A 69 9.28 -6.13 0.22
N GLN A 70 9.44 -7.16 -0.63
CA GLN A 70 8.52 -7.44 -1.72
C GLN A 70 7.09 -7.71 -1.23
N TRP A 71 6.93 -8.44 -0.13
CA TRP A 71 5.62 -8.79 0.42
C TRP A 71 5.02 -7.70 1.33
N THR A 72 5.77 -6.64 1.65
CA THR A 72 5.27 -5.53 2.46
C THR A 72 5.04 -4.30 1.60
N ILE A 73 6.11 -3.74 1.06
CA ILE A 73 6.09 -2.51 0.26
C ILE A 73 5.76 -2.85 -1.20
N GLY A 74 6.37 -3.88 -1.77
CA GLY A 74 6.16 -4.26 -3.18
C GLY A 74 4.73 -4.71 -3.55
N MET A 75 3.82 -4.80 -2.57
CA MET A 75 2.40 -5.09 -2.77
C MET A 75 1.47 -4.10 -2.05
N ILE A 76 1.97 -2.92 -1.68
CA ILE A 76 1.22 -1.85 -1.02
C ILE A 76 -0.10 -1.52 -1.71
N ALA A 77 -0.14 -1.50 -3.04
CA ALA A 77 -1.33 -1.15 -3.80
C ALA A 77 -2.48 -2.14 -3.54
N LEU A 78 -2.18 -3.43 -3.42
CA LEU A 78 -3.17 -4.47 -3.11
C LEU A 78 -3.76 -4.24 -1.72
N TYR A 79 -2.91 -4.07 -0.71
CA TYR A 79 -3.36 -3.85 0.66
C TYR A 79 -4.17 -2.57 0.80
N LEU A 80 -3.73 -1.49 0.15
CA LEU A 80 -4.39 -0.21 0.21
C LEU A 80 -5.75 -0.23 -0.52
N SER A 81 -5.86 -0.92 -1.66
CA SER A 81 -7.14 -1.04 -2.40
C SER A 81 -8.25 -1.67 -1.55
N PHE A 82 -7.91 -2.69 -0.76
CA PHE A 82 -8.82 -3.34 0.18
C PHE A 82 -9.13 -2.43 1.36
N LEU A 83 -8.09 -1.87 2.01
CA LEU A 83 -8.24 -1.10 3.24
C LEU A 83 -9.00 0.21 3.04
N VAL A 84 -8.84 0.88 1.90
CA VAL A 84 -9.60 2.10 1.57
C VAL A 84 -11.10 1.79 1.46
N ALA A 85 -11.46 0.73 0.76
CA ALA A 85 -12.86 0.32 0.62
C ALA A 85 -13.45 -0.22 1.93
N TYR A 86 -12.66 -0.93 2.73
CA TYR A 86 -13.03 -1.35 4.07
C TYR A 86 -13.32 -0.13 4.99
N ARG A 87 -12.43 0.87 5.00
CA ARG A 87 -12.65 2.12 5.74
C ARG A 87 -13.82 2.92 5.20
N HIS A 88 -14.07 2.88 3.90
CA HIS A 88 -15.24 3.48 3.28
C HIS A 88 -16.51 2.89 3.87
N ALA A 89 -16.68 1.57 3.82
CA ALA A 89 -17.88 0.90 4.34
C ALA A 89 -18.13 1.19 5.83
N GLN A 90 -17.07 1.15 6.65
CA GLN A 90 -17.13 1.53 8.06
C GLN A 90 -17.60 2.97 8.27
N THR A 91 -17.06 3.90 7.49
CA THR A 91 -17.41 5.31 7.61
C THR A 91 -18.89 5.53 7.27
N TYR A 92 -19.42 4.82 6.27
CA TYR A 92 -20.83 4.91 5.86
C TYR A 92 -21.78 3.99 6.66
N LYS A 93 -21.28 3.30 7.71
CA LYS A 93 -22.05 2.42 8.59
C LYS A 93 -22.68 1.21 7.89
N TYR A 94 -22.03 0.70 6.84
CA TYR A 94 -22.42 -0.55 6.18
C TYR A 94 -21.78 -1.78 6.88
N SER A 95 -21.79 -1.80 8.21
CA SER A 95 -20.99 -2.71 9.04
C SER A 95 -21.24 -4.22 8.83
N GLN A 96 -22.36 -4.59 8.22
CA GLN A 96 -22.66 -5.98 7.83
C GLN A 96 -21.90 -6.42 6.56
N SER A 97 -21.33 -5.48 5.80
CA SER A 97 -20.74 -5.71 4.47
C SER A 97 -19.37 -5.05 4.30
N ASP A 98 -18.69 -4.68 5.38
CA ASP A 98 -17.40 -3.97 5.32
C ASP A 98 -16.33 -4.81 4.61
N ILE A 99 -16.23 -6.09 4.94
CA ILE A 99 -15.28 -7.02 4.33
C ILE A 99 -15.65 -7.29 2.87
N ALA A 100 -16.95 -7.45 2.57
CA ALA A 100 -17.44 -7.67 1.21
C ALA A 100 -17.12 -6.47 0.30
N THR A 101 -17.24 -5.25 0.83
CA THR A 101 -16.90 -4.02 0.11
C THR A 101 -15.38 -3.92 -0.14
N GLY A 102 -14.57 -4.27 0.86
CA GLY A 102 -13.11 -4.39 0.71
C GLY A 102 -12.72 -5.40 -0.37
N LEU A 103 -13.34 -6.58 -0.34
CA LEU A 103 -13.08 -7.64 -1.31
C LEU A 103 -13.51 -7.25 -2.73
N ALA A 104 -14.67 -6.61 -2.88
CA ALA A 104 -15.13 -6.09 -4.16
C ALA A 104 -14.14 -5.08 -4.76
N SER A 105 -13.61 -4.16 -3.95
CA SER A 105 -12.58 -3.21 -4.37
C SER A 105 -11.30 -3.91 -4.84
N LEU A 106 -10.85 -4.93 -4.10
CA LEU A 106 -9.68 -5.73 -4.48
C LEU A 106 -9.90 -6.46 -5.82
N ILE A 107 -11.08 -7.05 -6.04
CA ILE A 107 -11.43 -7.71 -7.30
C ILE A 107 -11.43 -6.69 -8.44
N CYS A 108 -12.07 -5.53 -8.26
CA CYS A 108 -12.05 -4.44 -9.24
C CYS A 108 -10.63 -3.96 -9.54
N PHE A 109 -9.78 -3.85 -8.53
CA PHE A 109 -8.37 -3.50 -8.71
C PHE A 109 -7.67 -4.53 -9.61
N LEU A 110 -7.83 -5.83 -9.35
CA LEU A 110 -7.22 -6.89 -10.15
C LEU A 110 -7.76 -6.93 -11.60
N ILE A 111 -9.04 -6.63 -11.81
CA ILE A 111 -9.64 -6.55 -13.16
C ILE A 111 -9.04 -5.39 -13.97
N VAL A 112 -8.81 -4.24 -13.33
CA VAL A 112 -8.25 -3.04 -13.97
C VAL A 112 -6.74 -3.12 -14.13
N THR A 113 -6.07 -3.96 -13.32
CA THR A 113 -4.61 -4.11 -13.37
C THR A 113 -4.20 -4.70 -14.73
N PRO A 114 -3.24 -4.08 -15.44
CA PRO A 114 -2.77 -4.60 -16.71
C PRO A 114 -2.12 -5.97 -16.51
N TYR A 115 -2.53 -6.96 -17.30
CA TYR A 115 -2.00 -8.31 -17.28
C TYR A 115 -1.63 -8.78 -18.68
N ILE A 116 -0.74 -9.79 -18.74
CA ILE A 116 -0.38 -10.42 -20.02
C ILE A 116 -1.57 -11.29 -20.44
N ILE A 117 -2.20 -10.94 -21.57
CA ILE A 117 -3.35 -11.67 -22.10
C ILE A 117 -2.86 -13.06 -22.52
N PRO A 118 -3.38 -14.15 -21.91
CA PRO A 118 -3.00 -15.49 -22.30
C PRO A 118 -3.53 -15.82 -23.71
N GLU A 119 -2.77 -16.60 -24.48
CA GLU A 119 -3.19 -17.05 -25.82
C GLU A 119 -4.40 -17.99 -25.76
N GLU A 120 -4.54 -18.73 -24.66
CA GLU A 120 -5.65 -19.65 -24.40
C GLU A 120 -6.64 -19.03 -23.40
N PRO A 121 -7.96 -19.11 -23.66
CA PRO A 121 -8.96 -18.78 -22.65
C PRO A 121 -8.70 -19.58 -21.37
N TYR A 122 -8.61 -18.90 -20.23
CA TYR A 122 -8.35 -19.48 -18.91
C TYR A 122 -6.92 -19.98 -18.63
N ALA A 123 -5.94 -19.68 -19.48
CA ALA A 123 -4.55 -19.97 -19.13
C ALA A 123 -4.05 -19.12 -17.94
N PRO A 124 -3.02 -19.59 -17.21
CA PRO A 124 -2.47 -18.89 -16.06
C PRO A 124 -2.05 -17.47 -16.43
N VAL A 125 -2.71 -16.49 -15.82
CA VAL A 125 -2.36 -15.07 -15.99
C VAL A 125 -1.24 -14.71 -15.03
N SER A 126 -0.14 -14.15 -15.56
CA SER A 126 0.90 -13.54 -14.74
C SER A 126 0.55 -12.07 -14.46
N LEU A 127 0.50 -11.70 -13.19
CA LEU A 127 0.36 -10.30 -12.77
C LEU A 127 1.75 -9.65 -12.61
N PRO A 128 2.08 -8.60 -13.38
CA PRO A 128 3.33 -7.88 -13.20
C PRO A 128 3.31 -7.12 -11.87
N ALA A 129 4.27 -7.42 -10.98
CA ALA A 129 4.36 -6.78 -9.66
C ALA A 129 5.04 -5.40 -9.67
N SER A 130 5.49 -4.91 -10.83
CA SER A 130 6.26 -3.66 -10.96
C SER A 130 5.49 -2.39 -10.56
N TRP A 131 4.17 -2.45 -10.53
CA TRP A 131 3.29 -1.31 -10.21
C TRP A 131 2.58 -1.46 -8.87
N LEU A 132 2.82 -2.58 -8.17
CA LEU A 132 2.14 -2.91 -6.92
C LEU A 132 2.84 -2.30 -5.70
N GLY A 133 4.06 -1.78 -5.87
CA GLY A 133 4.83 -1.06 -4.86
C GLY A 133 6.26 -0.74 -5.30
#